data_AF-A0AB34IK72-F1
#
_entry.id   AF-A0AB34IK72-F1
#
_cell.length_a   1.000
_cell.length_b   1.000
_cell.length_c   1.000
_cell.angle_alpha   90.00
_cell.angle_beta   90.00
_cell.angle_gamma   90.00
#
_symmetry.space_group_name_H-M   'P 1'
#
loop_
_entity.id
_entity.type
_entity.pdbx_description
1 polymer ?
#
loop_
_entity_poly.entity_id
_entity_poly.type
_entity_poly.pdbx_seq_one_letter_code
_entity_poly.pdbx_strand_id
1 'polypeptide(L)'
;MAGGTRGATCHVLYTTLTPERLGGFTMLREFFLSRRTARLAWGGALLLVALSVTRAALEAAIVGWYGSFYNTLQSAASAASAPAAAAGRAAVGDGLLRFAAIGAPWAVLAPLGALVRRHFCFGWRMALTEAYVGAWAACALAAPEGASQRVQEDTARFSAGVELLAGKVLDGVLRLYIFLPKLLAFGETFHAPSFVPLGQLMGRAWLLYVAASIACVCWAVSAIIARPLVDLEVSNQRIEAAFRKQLVIDEDAPRDERSGGAKAASGGVAEPIAQLFLLLRRNYRALYCNLLLIEEWLEVSQQFVVIIPFALGSIQMFAAEAEERASLGDLMQLSSVFQSVFEVLSLPASSWADVQEFRSVVRRLCEFELAMPPGSGTNSGVGAVRGQSDDADERLL
;
A
#
# COMPACT_ATOMS: atom_id res chain seq x y z
N MET A 1 -21.19 -5.88 45.57
CA MET A 1 -20.18 -4.83 45.78
C MET A 1 -19.01 -5.13 44.87
N ALA A 2 -18.79 -4.24 43.90
CA ALA A 2 -17.77 -4.32 42.86
C ALA A 2 -16.47 -3.66 43.34
N GLY A 3 -15.35 -4.09 42.77
CA GLY A 3 -14.03 -3.46 42.90
C GLY A 3 -12.95 -4.54 42.96
N GLY A 4 -11.93 -4.59 42.12
CA GLY A 4 -11.49 -3.69 41.07
C GLY A 4 -10.06 -4.08 40.76
N THR A 5 -9.82 -4.75 39.63
CA THR A 5 -8.48 -5.05 39.10
C THR A 5 -8.51 -4.91 37.58
N ARG A 6 -8.69 -3.68 37.12
CA ARG A 6 -8.37 -3.26 35.75
C ARG A 6 -7.25 -2.23 35.85
N GLY A 7 -6.05 -2.60 35.43
CA GLY A 7 -4.94 -1.64 35.32
C GLY A 7 -3.56 -2.28 35.41
N ALA A 8 -3.17 -3.12 34.45
CA ALA A 8 -1.76 -3.50 34.29
C ALA A 8 -1.37 -4.10 32.91
N THR A 9 -2.18 -3.96 31.85
CA THR A 9 -1.89 -4.68 30.59
C THR A 9 -2.06 -3.83 29.33
N CYS A 10 -1.86 -2.52 29.42
CA CYS A 10 -1.95 -1.62 28.25
C CYS A 10 -0.79 -0.62 28.12
N HIS A 11 0.39 -0.92 28.71
CA HIS A 11 1.54 0.00 28.70
C HIS A 11 2.80 -0.53 28.00
N VAL A 12 2.75 -1.67 27.30
CA VAL A 12 3.94 -2.28 26.65
C VAL A 12 4.07 -1.89 25.16
N LEU A 13 3.13 -1.16 24.55
CA LEU A 13 3.13 -0.95 23.10
C LEU A 13 3.57 0.44 22.59
N TYR A 14 3.93 1.40 23.45
CA TYR A 14 4.18 2.78 22.98
C TYR A 14 5.43 3.49 23.51
N THR A 15 6.27 2.86 24.33
CA THR A 15 7.43 3.53 24.95
C THR A 15 8.74 2.86 24.57
N THR A 16 9.35 3.37 23.49
CA THR A 16 10.81 3.48 23.16
C THR A 16 11.03 3.43 21.65
N LEU A 17 10.52 4.44 20.93
CA LEU A 17 10.91 4.73 19.54
C LEU A 17 11.80 5.97 19.54
N THR A 18 13.07 5.82 19.93
CA THR A 18 14.10 6.81 19.60
C THR A 18 14.85 6.32 18.34
N PRO A 19 14.93 7.14 17.28
CA PRO A 19 15.54 6.76 16.00
C PRO A 19 17.05 6.48 16.10
N GLU A 20 17.72 6.90 17.18
CA GLU A 20 19.17 6.75 17.36
C GLU A 20 19.65 5.32 17.65
N ARG A 21 18.76 4.36 17.92
CA ARG A 21 19.13 2.95 18.20
C ARG A 21 18.60 1.93 17.19
N LEU A 22 17.89 2.36 16.16
CA LEU A 22 17.43 1.46 15.09
C LEU A 22 18.52 1.38 14.02
N GLY A 23 19.15 0.22 13.89
CA GLY A 23 20.19 -0.09 12.89
C GLY A 23 19.80 0.10 11.41
N GLY A 24 18.61 0.61 11.10
CA GLY A 24 18.10 0.78 9.73
C GLY A 24 18.98 1.63 8.80
N PHE A 25 19.91 2.43 9.33
CA PHE A 25 20.92 3.12 8.50
C PHE A 25 21.89 2.15 7.81
N THR A 26 22.13 0.96 8.38
CA THR A 26 23.02 -0.05 7.81
C THR A 26 22.42 -0.64 6.54
N MET A 27 21.16 -1.07 6.58
CA MET A 27 20.43 -1.62 5.41
C MET A 27 20.38 -0.65 4.23
N LEU A 28 20.15 0.65 4.50
CA LEU A 28 20.16 1.70 3.48
C LEU A 28 21.57 1.94 2.93
N ARG A 29 22.58 1.94 3.81
CA ARG A 29 23.98 2.13 3.43
C ARG A 29 24.48 1.01 2.52
N GLU A 30 24.16 -0.25 2.82
CA GLU A 30 24.64 -1.39 2.03
C GLU A 30 24.14 -1.34 0.58
N PHE A 31 22.98 -0.76 0.32
CA PHE A 31 22.46 -0.63 -1.04
C PHE A 31 22.85 0.68 -1.74
N PHE A 32 22.70 1.84 -1.07
CA PHE A 32 22.90 3.15 -1.71
C PHE A 32 24.34 3.67 -1.67
N LEU A 33 25.15 3.22 -0.70
CA LEU A 33 26.48 3.75 -0.45
C LEU A 33 27.60 2.76 -0.81
N SER A 34 27.29 1.49 -1.11
CA SER A 34 28.30 0.54 -1.60
C SER A 34 28.73 0.89 -3.04
N ARG A 35 30.04 0.88 -3.32
CA ARG A 35 30.57 1.22 -4.66
C ARG A 35 30.04 0.30 -5.78
N ARG A 36 29.65 -0.93 -5.43
CA ARG A 36 29.14 -1.94 -6.39
C ARG A 36 27.69 -1.64 -6.78
N THR A 37 26.83 -1.34 -5.80
CA THR A 37 25.37 -1.22 -6.02
C THR A 37 24.91 0.23 -6.17
N ALA A 38 25.70 1.22 -5.76
CA ALA A 38 25.30 2.63 -5.78
C ALA A 38 24.83 3.11 -7.17
N ARG A 39 25.48 2.67 -8.26
CA ARG A 39 25.06 3.06 -9.63
C ARG A 39 23.66 2.53 -9.97
N LEU A 40 23.39 1.27 -9.64
CA LEU A 40 22.08 0.65 -9.83
C LEU A 40 21.03 1.24 -8.91
N ALA A 41 21.39 1.53 -7.65
CA ALA A 41 20.52 2.10 -6.65
C ALA A 41 20.08 3.53 -7.02
N TRP A 42 21.03 4.43 -7.31
CA TRP A 42 20.72 5.81 -7.67
C TRP A 42 20.11 5.93 -9.07
N GLY A 43 20.60 5.16 -10.04
CA GLY A 43 20.02 5.13 -11.39
C GLY A 43 18.59 4.57 -11.39
N GLY A 44 18.35 3.47 -10.67
CA GLY A 44 17.02 2.88 -10.52
C GLY A 44 16.07 3.80 -9.77
N ALA A 45 16.50 4.41 -8.66
CA ALA A 45 15.68 5.37 -7.91
C ALA A 45 15.30 6.59 -8.76
N LEU A 46 16.24 7.16 -9.52
CA LEU A 46 15.97 8.26 -10.45
C LEU A 46 14.95 7.87 -11.52
N LEU A 47 15.09 6.67 -12.10
CA LEU A 47 14.15 6.16 -13.10
C LEU A 47 12.75 5.92 -12.52
N LEU A 48 12.66 5.39 -11.30
CA LEU A 48 11.38 5.23 -10.59
C LEU A 48 10.72 6.59 -10.33
N VAL A 49 11.48 7.60 -9.90
CA VAL A 49 10.97 8.97 -9.75
C VAL A 49 10.49 9.53 -11.08
N ALA A 50 11.25 9.36 -12.16
CA ALA A 50 10.84 9.81 -13.49
C ALA A 50 9.54 9.14 -13.96
N LEU A 51 9.37 7.84 -13.67
CA LEU A 51 8.14 7.11 -13.96
C LEU A 51 6.95 7.64 -13.15
N SER A 52 7.12 7.91 -11.86
CA SER A 52 6.08 8.50 -11.00
C SER A 52 5.68 9.92 -11.46
N VAL A 53 6.66 10.75 -11.84
CA VAL A 53 6.40 12.09 -12.41
C VAL A 53 5.61 11.98 -13.72
N THR A 54 6.01 11.06 -14.59
CA THR A 54 5.33 10.82 -15.87
C THR A 54 3.88 10.38 -15.64
N ARG A 55 3.65 9.47 -14.69
CA ARG A 55 2.30 9.03 -14.30
C ARG A 55 1.43 10.22 -13.87
N ALA A 56 1.92 11.02 -12.94
CA ALA A 56 1.18 12.15 -12.40
C ALA A 56 0.90 13.23 -13.47
N ALA A 57 1.85 13.47 -14.39
CA ALA A 57 1.66 14.36 -15.53
C ALA A 57 0.59 13.86 -16.51
N LEU A 58 0.54 12.54 -16.75
CA LEU A 58 -0.50 11.93 -17.59
C LEU A 58 -1.87 11.99 -16.93
N GLU A 59 -1.96 11.74 -15.62
CA GLU A 59 -3.20 11.95 -14.85
C GLU A 59 -3.68 13.41 -14.99
N ALA A 60 -2.78 14.39 -14.89
CA ALA A 60 -3.11 15.80 -15.11
C ALA A 60 -3.61 16.11 -16.53
N ALA A 61 -3.00 15.48 -17.54
CA ALA A 61 -3.39 15.63 -18.93
C ALA A 61 -4.78 15.03 -19.19
N ILE A 62 -5.09 13.88 -18.58
CA ILE A 62 -6.43 13.26 -18.63
C ILE A 62 -7.48 14.18 -18.00
N VAL A 63 -7.16 14.85 -16.89
CA VAL A 63 -8.06 15.85 -16.29
C VAL A 63 -8.32 16.99 -17.26
N GLY A 64 -7.29 17.59 -17.86
CA GLY A 64 -7.48 18.63 -18.87
C GLY A 64 -8.31 18.15 -20.07
N TRP A 65 -8.12 16.89 -20.46
CA TRP A 65 -8.91 16.25 -21.50
C TRP A 65 -10.40 16.16 -21.11
N TYR A 66 -10.75 15.73 -19.88
CA TYR A 66 -12.13 15.68 -19.42
C TYR A 66 -12.84 17.02 -19.64
N GLY A 67 -12.21 18.14 -19.26
CA GLY A 67 -12.78 19.47 -19.46
C GLY A 67 -13.14 19.75 -20.91
N SER A 68 -12.14 19.65 -21.79
CA SER A 68 -12.31 19.92 -23.22
C SER A 68 -13.30 18.98 -23.90
N PHE A 69 -13.25 17.70 -23.57
CA PHE A 69 -14.05 16.66 -24.22
C PHE A 69 -15.52 16.80 -23.86
N TYR A 70 -15.85 16.92 -22.57
CA TYR A 70 -17.24 17.01 -22.15
C TYR A 70 -17.91 18.33 -22.57
N ASN A 71 -17.16 19.44 -22.63
CA ASN A 71 -17.67 20.69 -23.20
C ASN A 71 -17.94 20.57 -24.69
N THR A 72 -17.02 19.94 -25.44
CA THR A 72 -17.21 19.65 -26.87
C THR A 72 -18.42 18.76 -27.08
N LEU A 73 -18.55 17.69 -26.29
CA LEU A 73 -19.66 16.74 -26.36
C LEU A 73 -21.01 17.44 -26.09
N GLN A 74 -21.08 18.28 -25.07
CA GLN A 74 -22.28 19.05 -24.74
C GLN A 74 -22.67 20.00 -25.88
N SER A 75 -21.69 20.72 -26.46
CA SER A 75 -21.92 21.64 -27.59
C SER A 75 -22.34 20.92 -28.87
N ALA A 76 -21.76 19.73 -29.14
CA ALA A 76 -22.11 18.91 -30.29
C ALA A 76 -23.52 18.32 -30.17
N ALA A 77 -23.93 17.95 -28.95
CA ALA A 77 -25.27 17.43 -28.67
C ALA A 77 -26.36 18.50 -28.78
N SER A 78 -26.05 19.77 -28.52
CA SER A 78 -26.99 20.90 -28.64
C SER A 78 -27.01 21.55 -30.02
N ALA A 79 -26.32 20.98 -31.02
CA ALA A 79 -26.23 21.54 -32.36
C ALA A 79 -27.61 21.57 -33.07
N ALA A 80 -28.06 22.76 -33.46
CA ALA A 80 -29.37 22.98 -34.06
C ALA A 80 -29.45 22.69 -35.58
N SER A 81 -28.32 22.42 -36.25
CA SER A 81 -28.27 22.19 -37.71
C SER A 81 -27.45 20.95 -38.07
N ALA A 82 -27.83 20.29 -39.17
CA ALA A 82 -27.13 19.12 -39.70
C ALA A 82 -25.61 19.34 -39.95
N PRO A 83 -25.16 20.47 -40.57
CA PRO A 83 -23.73 20.72 -40.72
C PRO A 83 -23.02 20.94 -39.37
N ALA A 84 -23.65 21.64 -38.42
CA ALA A 84 -23.08 21.82 -37.08
C ALA A 84 -22.96 20.48 -36.32
N ALA A 85 -23.96 19.61 -36.44
CA ALA A 85 -23.92 18.27 -35.85
C ALA A 85 -22.82 17.39 -36.47
N ALA A 86 -22.57 17.51 -37.78
CA ALA A 86 -21.48 16.81 -38.45
C ALA A 86 -20.10 17.29 -37.96
N ALA A 87 -19.91 18.62 -37.84
CA ALA A 87 -18.70 19.20 -37.27
C ALA A 87 -18.49 18.77 -35.80
N GLY A 88 -19.56 18.78 -35.00
CA GLY A 88 -19.54 18.30 -33.61
C GLY A 88 -19.12 16.84 -33.48
N ARG A 89 -19.65 15.94 -34.33
CA ARG A 89 -19.23 14.53 -34.37
C ARG A 89 -17.74 14.38 -34.70
N ALA A 90 -17.23 15.14 -35.66
CA ALA A 90 -15.81 15.13 -36.00
C ALA A 90 -14.94 15.61 -34.84
N ALA A 91 -15.34 16.68 -34.15
CA ALA A 91 -14.63 17.21 -32.99
C ALA A 91 -14.63 16.23 -31.80
N VAL A 92 -15.73 15.53 -31.55
CA VAL A 92 -15.79 14.44 -30.55
C VAL A 92 -14.84 13.30 -30.93
N GLY A 93 -14.80 12.93 -32.22
CA GLY A 93 -13.84 11.94 -32.74
C GLY A 93 -12.38 12.34 -32.50
N ASP A 94 -12.03 13.59 -32.78
CA ASP A 94 -10.69 14.14 -32.48
C ASP A 94 -10.39 14.09 -30.97
N GLY A 95 -11.37 14.42 -30.14
CA GLY A 95 -11.28 14.28 -28.69
C GLY A 95 -10.92 12.85 -28.24
N LEU A 96 -11.56 11.82 -28.82
CA LEU A 96 -11.24 10.42 -28.51
C LEU A 96 -9.83 10.03 -28.96
N LEU A 97 -9.38 10.51 -30.12
CA LEU A 97 -8.01 10.28 -30.59
C LEU A 97 -6.98 10.95 -29.66
N ARG A 98 -7.27 12.15 -29.17
CA ARG A 98 -6.41 12.82 -28.17
C ARG A 98 -6.34 12.04 -26.86
N PHE A 99 -7.45 11.46 -26.40
CA PHE A 99 -7.45 10.57 -25.22
C PHE A 99 -6.52 9.38 -25.43
N ALA A 100 -6.66 8.70 -26.57
CA ALA A 100 -5.79 7.58 -26.93
C ALA A 100 -4.32 8.00 -26.99
N ALA A 101 -4.01 9.18 -27.55
CA ALA A 101 -2.65 9.71 -27.60
C ALA A 101 -2.07 10.02 -26.21
N ILE A 102 -2.89 10.44 -25.25
CA ILE A 102 -2.47 10.66 -23.85
C ILE A 102 -2.27 9.32 -23.13
N GLY A 103 -3.19 8.36 -23.29
CA GLY A 103 -3.18 7.10 -22.57
C GLY A 103 -2.19 6.05 -23.10
N ALA A 104 -1.97 6.01 -24.43
CA ALA A 104 -1.13 4.99 -25.07
C ALA A 104 0.33 4.96 -24.55
N PRO A 105 1.01 6.10 -24.32
CA PRO A 105 2.33 6.10 -23.69
C PRO A 105 2.34 5.38 -22.34
N TRP A 106 1.33 5.60 -21.48
CA TRP A 106 1.26 4.92 -20.19
C TRP A 106 1.06 3.41 -20.32
N ALA A 107 0.24 2.98 -21.29
CA ALA A 107 0.02 1.55 -21.53
C ALA A 107 1.32 0.79 -21.84
N VAL A 108 2.30 1.45 -22.46
CA VAL A 108 3.64 0.91 -22.72
C VAL A 108 4.58 1.11 -21.53
N LEU A 109 4.56 2.29 -20.91
CA LEU A 109 5.48 2.62 -19.80
C LEU A 109 5.15 1.90 -18.50
N ALA A 110 3.89 1.61 -18.21
CA ALA A 110 3.46 0.96 -16.97
C ALA A 110 4.08 -0.45 -16.78
N PRO A 111 4.03 -1.38 -17.75
CA PRO A 111 4.68 -2.69 -17.60
C PRO A 111 6.21 -2.59 -17.57
N LEU A 112 6.82 -1.67 -18.33
CA LEU A 112 8.25 -1.41 -18.26
C LEU A 112 8.66 -0.89 -16.88
N GLY A 113 7.87 0.02 -16.30
CA GLY A 113 8.07 0.49 -14.93
C GLY A 113 7.93 -0.63 -13.90
N ALA A 114 7.03 -1.58 -14.12
CA ALA A 114 6.91 -2.76 -13.26
C ALA A 114 8.15 -3.67 -13.35
N LEU A 115 8.74 -3.81 -14.54
CA LEU A 115 10.02 -4.50 -14.70
C LEU A 115 11.16 -3.79 -13.96
N VAL A 116 11.25 -2.46 -14.08
CA VAL A 116 12.23 -1.64 -13.36
C VAL A 116 12.08 -1.82 -11.85
N ARG A 117 10.87 -1.75 -11.30
CA ARG A 117 10.59 -2.00 -9.88
C ARG A 117 11.07 -3.39 -9.43
N ARG A 118 10.74 -4.44 -10.20
CA ARG A 118 11.16 -5.82 -9.90
C ARG A 118 12.69 -5.96 -9.87
N HIS A 119 13.39 -5.39 -10.85
CA HIS A 119 14.86 -5.41 -10.87
C HIS A 119 15.47 -4.58 -9.74
N PHE A 120 14.87 -3.44 -9.39
CA PHE A 120 15.29 -2.62 -8.26
C PHE A 120 15.17 -3.40 -6.95
N CYS A 121 14.02 -4.02 -6.68
CA CYS A 121 13.82 -4.88 -5.50
C CYS A 121 14.79 -6.06 -5.47
N PHE A 122 15.02 -6.71 -6.62
CA PHE A 122 15.97 -7.81 -6.73
C PHE A 122 17.41 -7.35 -6.40
N GLY A 123 17.86 -6.23 -6.97
CA GLY A 123 19.18 -5.67 -6.69
C GLY A 123 19.35 -5.36 -5.21
N TRP A 124 18.30 -4.83 -4.56
CA TRP A 124 18.33 -4.55 -3.14
C TRP A 124 18.41 -5.82 -2.29
N ARG A 125 17.59 -6.82 -2.62
CA ARG A 125 17.63 -8.14 -1.98
C ARG A 125 19.02 -8.76 -2.07
N MET A 126 19.61 -8.77 -3.26
CA MET A 126 20.95 -9.36 -3.46
C MET A 126 22.01 -8.64 -2.63
N ALA A 127 21.99 -7.30 -2.59
CA ALA A 127 22.93 -6.53 -1.78
C ALA A 127 22.84 -6.86 -0.29
N LEU A 128 21.63 -6.94 0.26
CA LEU A 128 21.40 -7.27 1.67
C LEU A 128 21.76 -8.72 1.99
N THR A 129 21.35 -9.66 1.13
CA THR A 129 21.68 -11.08 1.31
C THR A 129 23.18 -11.32 1.27
N GLU A 130 23.92 -10.73 0.33
CA GLU A 130 25.38 -10.85 0.29
C GLU A 130 26.04 -10.29 1.56
N ALA A 131 25.63 -9.12 2.02
CA ALA A 131 26.15 -8.50 3.24
C ALA A 131 25.89 -9.36 4.48
N TYR A 132 24.66 -9.87 4.64
CA TYR A 132 24.30 -10.68 5.79
C TYR A 132 24.89 -12.08 5.76
N VAL A 133 25.04 -12.71 4.59
CA VAL A 133 25.74 -14.00 4.48
C VAL A 133 27.22 -13.83 4.86
N GLY A 134 27.86 -12.75 4.40
CA GLY A 134 29.24 -12.44 4.79
C GLY A 134 29.39 -12.22 6.29
N ALA A 135 28.47 -11.47 6.90
CA ALA A 135 28.47 -11.24 8.34
C ALA A 135 28.16 -12.50 9.15
N TRP A 136 27.24 -13.34 8.68
CA TRP A 136 26.89 -14.60 9.32
C TRP A 136 28.05 -15.60 9.29
N ALA A 137 28.75 -15.71 8.15
CA ALA A 137 29.93 -16.56 8.02
C ALA A 137 31.04 -16.19 9.02
N ALA A 138 31.19 -14.91 9.34
CA ALA A 138 32.15 -14.42 10.33
C ALA A 138 31.74 -14.74 11.79
N CYS A 139 30.49 -15.16 12.04
CA CYS A 139 29.90 -15.27 13.38
C CYS A 139 29.13 -16.58 13.61
N ALA A 140 29.44 -17.63 12.84
CA ALA A 140 28.70 -18.89 12.78
C ALA A 140 28.45 -19.57 14.15
N LEU A 141 29.31 -19.32 15.16
CA LEU A 141 29.19 -19.89 16.51
C LEU A 141 28.27 -19.11 17.46
N ALA A 142 27.87 -17.89 17.12
CA ALA A 142 27.02 -17.01 17.94
C ALA A 142 25.79 -16.50 17.17
N ALA A 143 25.45 -17.14 16.05
CA ALA A 143 24.37 -16.70 15.19
C ALA A 143 23.01 -16.75 15.92
N PRO A 144 22.19 -15.68 15.84
CA PRO A 144 20.87 -15.66 16.44
C PRO A 144 19.98 -16.78 15.87
N GLU A 145 19.07 -17.30 16.69
CA GLU A 145 18.07 -18.28 16.25
C GLU A 145 17.24 -17.70 15.07
N GLY A 146 17.06 -18.50 14.02
CA GLY A 146 16.33 -18.09 12.82
C GLY A 146 17.12 -17.19 11.85
N ALA A 147 18.46 -17.09 11.98
CA ALA A 147 19.30 -16.31 11.07
C ALA A 147 19.06 -16.60 9.58
N SER A 148 18.92 -17.88 9.19
CA SER A 148 18.65 -18.27 7.80
C SER A 148 17.34 -17.68 7.27
N GLN A 149 16.28 -17.67 8.10
CA GLN A 149 15.00 -17.06 7.75
C GLN A 149 15.14 -15.55 7.57
N ARG A 150 15.89 -14.87 8.44
CA ARG A 150 16.14 -13.42 8.33
C ARG A 150 16.85 -13.08 7.01
N VAL A 151 17.89 -13.83 6.68
CA VAL A 151 18.70 -13.62 5.47
C VAL A 151 17.90 -13.86 4.19
N GLN A 152 17.00 -14.84 4.18
CA GLN A 152 16.28 -15.25 2.97
C GLN A 152 14.91 -14.58 2.79
N GLU A 153 14.06 -14.62 3.83
CA GLU A 153 12.65 -14.21 3.77
C GLU A 153 12.49 -12.73 4.12
N ASP A 154 13.11 -12.28 5.22
CA ASP A 154 12.94 -10.90 5.69
C ASP A 154 13.65 -9.88 4.78
N THR A 155 14.82 -10.20 4.20
CA THR A 155 15.48 -9.34 3.20
C THR A 155 14.61 -9.12 1.95
N ALA A 156 13.94 -10.18 1.48
CA ALA A 156 13.03 -10.10 0.35
C ALA A 156 11.82 -9.22 0.68
N ARG A 157 11.16 -9.48 1.82
CA ARG A 157 10.02 -8.67 2.29
C ARG A 157 10.41 -7.22 2.54
N PHE A 158 11.62 -6.96 3.04
CA PHE A 158 12.12 -5.60 3.24
C PHE A 158 12.23 -4.85 1.92
N SER A 159 12.91 -5.42 0.92
CA SER A 159 13.07 -4.76 -0.39
C SER A 159 11.73 -4.45 -1.06
N ALA A 160 10.79 -5.40 -1.01
CA ALA A 160 9.44 -5.21 -1.55
C ALA A 160 8.65 -4.15 -0.77
N GLY A 161 8.72 -4.17 0.57
CA GLY A 161 8.03 -3.21 1.42
C GLY A 161 8.54 -1.78 1.28
N VAL A 162 9.86 -1.58 1.13
CA VAL A 162 10.41 -0.24 0.88
C VAL A 162 9.93 0.29 -0.46
N GLU A 163 10.04 -0.50 -1.53
CA GLU A 163 9.60 -0.08 -2.87
C GLU A 163 8.11 0.26 -2.88
N LEU A 164 7.27 -0.61 -2.32
CA LEU A 164 5.82 -0.42 -2.25
C LEU A 164 5.45 0.87 -1.49
N LEU A 165 5.95 1.05 -0.27
CA LEU A 165 5.57 2.17 0.57
C LEU A 165 6.20 3.49 0.09
N ALA A 166 7.46 3.46 -0.33
CA ALA A 166 8.11 4.65 -0.89
C ALA A 166 7.44 5.06 -2.20
N GLY A 167 7.07 4.11 -3.06
CA GLY A 167 6.32 4.35 -4.29
C GLY A 167 4.95 4.99 -4.01
N LYS A 168 4.18 4.45 -3.06
CA LYS A 168 2.89 5.02 -2.64
C LYS A 168 3.03 6.46 -2.11
N VAL A 169 4.02 6.71 -1.26
CA VAL A 169 4.27 8.06 -0.72
C VAL A 169 4.69 9.03 -1.82
N LEU A 170 5.62 8.62 -2.69
CA LEU A 170 6.10 9.44 -3.80
C LEU A 170 4.97 9.79 -4.77
N ASP A 171 4.20 8.79 -5.22
CA ASP A 171 3.03 8.98 -6.09
C ASP A 171 2.02 9.92 -5.42
N GLY A 172 1.74 9.72 -4.12
CA GLY A 172 0.84 10.58 -3.36
C GLY A 172 1.30 12.04 -3.26
N VAL A 173 2.58 12.28 -2.98
CA VAL A 173 3.15 13.64 -2.91
C VAL A 173 3.08 14.33 -4.27
N LEU A 174 3.45 13.64 -5.35
CA LEU A 174 3.40 14.20 -6.71
C LEU A 174 1.96 14.51 -7.15
N ARG A 175 1.01 13.62 -6.82
CA ARG A 175 -0.41 13.88 -7.07
C ARG A 175 -0.91 15.09 -6.30
N LEU A 176 -0.59 15.22 -5.00
CA LEU A 176 -0.98 16.41 -4.23
C LEU A 176 -0.36 17.69 -4.83
N TYR A 177 0.91 17.64 -5.23
CA TYR A 177 1.57 18.79 -5.86
C TYR A 177 0.83 19.29 -7.12
N ILE A 178 0.31 18.36 -7.94
CA ILE A 178 -0.43 18.69 -9.17
C ILE A 178 -1.88 19.07 -8.91
N PHE A 179 -2.58 18.31 -8.06
CA PHE A 179 -4.04 18.38 -7.93
C PHE A 179 -4.51 19.31 -6.82
N LEU A 180 -3.70 19.55 -5.78
CA LEU A 180 -4.08 20.48 -4.71
C LEU A 180 -4.29 21.90 -5.25
N PRO A 181 -3.41 22.50 -6.09
CA PRO A 181 -3.66 23.82 -6.66
C PRO A 181 -4.92 23.86 -7.52
N LYS A 182 -5.18 22.81 -8.32
CA LYS A 182 -6.39 22.69 -9.14
C LYS A 182 -7.65 22.63 -8.28
N LEU A 183 -7.62 21.88 -7.17
CA LEU A 183 -8.74 21.78 -6.25
C LEU A 183 -9.05 23.13 -5.59
N LEU A 184 -8.02 23.88 -5.20
CA LEU A 184 -8.19 25.22 -4.63
C LEU A 184 -8.77 26.20 -5.67
N ALA A 185 -8.32 26.14 -6.92
CA ALA A 185 -8.89 26.94 -8.01
C ALA A 185 -10.38 26.60 -8.23
N PHE A 186 -10.74 25.31 -8.23
CA PHE A 186 -12.14 24.93 -8.26
C PHE A 186 -12.92 25.37 -7.03
N GLY A 187 -12.29 25.52 -5.87
CA GLY A 187 -12.94 26.08 -4.68
C GLY A 187 -13.26 27.57 -4.80
N GLU A 188 -12.61 28.28 -5.72
CA GLU A 188 -12.95 29.67 -6.07
C GLU A 188 -14.10 29.71 -7.08
N THR A 189 -14.07 28.84 -8.10
CA THR A 189 -15.13 28.74 -9.11
C THR A 189 -16.44 28.19 -8.54
N PHE A 190 -16.35 27.14 -7.74
CA PHE A 190 -17.50 26.52 -7.11
C PHE A 190 -17.70 27.12 -5.72
N HIS A 191 -18.73 27.94 -5.53
CA HIS A 191 -19.07 28.48 -4.22
C HIS A 191 -19.57 27.41 -3.24
N ALA A 192 -19.15 27.54 -1.98
CA ALA A 192 -19.53 26.63 -0.90
C ALA A 192 -21.04 26.74 -0.60
N PRO A 193 -21.82 25.63 -0.70
CA PRO A 193 -23.22 25.63 -0.30
C PRO A 193 -23.41 25.95 1.18
N SER A 194 -24.52 26.59 1.55
CA SER A 194 -24.82 27.00 2.94
C SER A 194 -24.90 25.84 3.93
N PHE A 195 -25.24 24.64 3.47
CA PHE A 195 -25.32 23.44 4.32
C PHE A 195 -23.96 22.82 4.64
N VAL A 196 -22.87 23.22 3.95
CA VAL A 196 -21.52 22.72 4.23
C VAL A 196 -20.98 23.48 5.46
N PRO A 197 -20.78 22.81 6.60
CA PRO A 197 -20.31 23.47 7.81
C PRO A 197 -18.95 24.12 7.58
N LEU A 198 -18.77 25.36 8.03
CA LEU A 198 -17.53 26.14 7.88
C LEU A 198 -17.08 26.35 6.41
N GLY A 199 -17.86 25.94 5.40
CA GLY A 199 -17.44 26.01 4.00
C GLY A 199 -17.10 27.43 3.54
N GLN A 200 -17.96 28.40 3.89
CA GLN A 200 -17.71 29.82 3.59
C GLN A 200 -16.47 30.37 4.32
N LEU A 201 -16.20 29.91 5.54
CA LEU A 201 -15.02 30.34 6.31
C LEU A 201 -13.71 29.83 5.69
N MET A 202 -13.75 28.64 5.07
CA MET A 202 -12.58 28.05 4.41
C MET A 202 -12.23 28.72 3.07
N GLY A 203 -13.12 29.57 2.52
CA GLY A 203 -12.93 30.23 1.23
C GLY A 203 -12.58 29.22 0.14
N ARG A 204 -11.55 29.49 -0.67
CA ARG A 204 -11.06 28.59 -1.74
C ARG A 204 -10.66 27.18 -1.29
N ALA A 205 -10.40 26.96 -0.01
CA ALA A 205 -10.02 25.65 0.51
C ALA A 205 -11.21 24.78 0.95
N TRP A 206 -12.46 25.21 0.72
CA TRP A 206 -13.63 24.49 1.21
C TRP A 206 -13.77 23.08 0.63
N LEU A 207 -13.43 22.85 -0.64
CA LEU A 207 -13.41 21.51 -1.24
C LEU A 207 -12.38 20.59 -0.59
N LEU A 208 -11.20 21.13 -0.28
CA LEU A 208 -10.16 20.42 0.47
C LEU A 208 -10.63 20.10 1.88
N TYR A 209 -11.33 21.03 2.54
CA TYR A 209 -11.93 20.81 3.86
C TYR A 209 -12.95 19.66 3.81
N VAL A 210 -13.81 19.62 2.80
CA VAL A 210 -14.76 18.50 2.62
C VAL A 210 -14.01 17.19 2.43
N ALA A 211 -13.04 17.12 1.51
CA ALA A 211 -12.24 15.92 1.28
C ALA A 211 -11.51 15.44 2.57
N ALA A 212 -10.87 16.36 3.30
CA ALA A 212 -10.12 16.04 4.52
C ALA A 212 -11.04 15.61 5.68
N SER A 213 -12.20 16.26 5.84
CA SER A 213 -13.16 15.89 6.87
C SER A 213 -13.71 14.48 6.66
N ILE A 214 -14.02 14.13 5.41
CA ILE A 214 -14.49 12.78 5.06
C ILE A 214 -13.36 11.77 5.24
N ALA A 215 -12.14 12.07 4.79
CA ALA A 215 -10.99 11.18 4.97
C ALA A 215 -10.75 10.90 6.47
N CYS A 216 -10.88 11.91 7.33
CA CYS A 216 -10.77 11.75 8.78
C CYS A 216 -11.87 10.83 9.36
N VAL A 217 -13.11 10.96 8.87
CA VAL A 217 -14.21 10.04 9.26
C VAL A 217 -13.91 8.63 8.78
N CYS A 218 -13.45 8.46 7.53
CA CYS A 218 -13.06 7.16 6.98
C CYS A 218 -11.98 6.50 7.85
N TRP A 219 -10.95 7.25 8.25
CA TRP A 219 -9.91 6.76 9.14
C TRP A 219 -10.45 6.33 10.50
N ALA A 220 -11.33 7.13 11.11
CA ALA A 220 -11.91 6.83 12.40
C ALA A 220 -12.74 5.54 12.37
N VAL A 221 -13.56 5.36 11.33
CA VAL A 221 -14.37 4.15 11.17
C VAL A 221 -13.49 2.94 10.87
N SER A 222 -12.51 3.06 9.98
CA SER A 222 -11.55 1.97 9.70
C SER A 222 -10.84 1.53 10.97
N ALA A 223 -10.39 2.47 11.81
CA ALA A 223 -9.76 2.17 13.09
C ALA A 223 -10.70 1.46 14.07
N ILE A 224 -12.01 1.74 14.04
CA ILE A 224 -13.00 1.05 14.88
C ILE A 224 -13.20 -0.38 14.38
N ILE A 225 -13.38 -0.56 13.07
CA ILE A 225 -13.64 -1.86 12.46
C ILE A 225 -12.43 -2.80 12.61
N ALA A 226 -11.21 -2.28 12.48
CA ALA A 226 -9.97 -3.06 12.53
C ALA A 226 -9.52 -3.47 13.93
N ARG A 227 -10.11 -2.93 15.01
CA ARG A 227 -9.73 -3.28 16.40
C ARG A 227 -9.75 -4.78 16.71
N PRO A 228 -10.79 -5.56 16.33
CA PRO A 228 -10.87 -6.98 16.66
C PRO A 228 -9.82 -7.82 15.92
N LEU A 229 -9.25 -7.32 14.81
CA LEU A 229 -8.35 -8.08 13.96
C LEU A 229 -7.10 -8.54 14.71
N VAL A 230 -6.55 -7.68 15.57
CA VAL A 230 -5.36 -8.00 16.38
C VAL A 230 -5.65 -9.13 17.36
N ASP A 231 -6.77 -9.06 18.07
CA ASP A 231 -7.16 -10.08 19.04
C ASP A 231 -7.45 -11.42 18.37
N LEU A 232 -8.10 -11.40 17.20
CA LEU A 232 -8.40 -12.58 16.40
C LEU A 232 -7.13 -13.27 15.89
N GLU A 233 -6.17 -12.49 15.39
CA GLU A 233 -4.88 -12.98 14.89
C GLU A 233 -4.05 -13.62 16.01
N VAL A 234 -3.94 -12.95 17.16
CA VAL A 234 -3.24 -13.50 18.34
C VAL A 234 -3.93 -14.78 18.84
N SER A 235 -5.26 -14.80 18.84
CA SER A 235 -6.03 -16.00 19.20
C SER A 235 -5.78 -17.14 18.21
N ASN A 236 -5.72 -16.87 16.90
CA ASN A 236 -5.41 -17.86 15.87
C ASN A 236 -4.02 -18.45 16.08
N GLN A 237 -2.99 -17.63 16.25
CA GLN A 237 -1.61 -18.08 16.48
C GLN A 237 -1.49 -18.98 17.73
N ARG A 238 -2.22 -18.64 18.81
CA ARG A 238 -2.25 -19.47 20.03
C ARG A 238 -2.93 -20.82 19.79
N ILE A 239 -4.08 -20.84 19.09
CA ILE A 239 -4.81 -22.07 18.78
C ILE A 239 -4.00 -22.96 17.82
N GLU A 240 -3.36 -22.38 16.81
CA GLU A 240 -2.48 -23.11 15.87
C GLU A 240 -1.27 -23.71 16.56
N ALA A 241 -0.62 -22.98 17.45
CA ALA A 241 0.50 -23.50 18.23
C ALA A 241 0.06 -24.67 19.13
N ALA A 242 -1.12 -24.57 19.76
CA ALA A 242 -1.69 -25.66 20.56
C ALA A 242 -2.05 -26.88 19.68
N PHE A 243 -2.62 -26.65 18.50
CA PHE A 243 -2.95 -27.69 17.53
C PHE A 243 -1.69 -28.42 17.04
N ARG A 244 -0.64 -27.67 16.66
CA ARG A 244 0.66 -28.24 16.27
C ARG A 244 1.29 -29.05 17.40
N LYS A 245 1.22 -28.55 18.63
CA LYS A 245 1.72 -29.29 19.80
C LYS A 245 0.97 -30.61 20.01
N GLN A 246 -0.35 -30.61 19.88
CA GLN A 246 -1.13 -31.83 20.05
C GLN A 246 -0.84 -32.87 18.95
N LEU A 247 -0.64 -32.42 17.71
CA LEU A 247 -0.23 -33.32 16.63
C LEU A 247 1.10 -34.03 16.91
N VAL A 248 2.07 -33.33 17.48
CA VAL A 248 3.36 -33.93 17.87
C VAL A 248 3.18 -34.93 19.01
N ILE A 249 2.35 -34.62 20.01
CA ILE A 249 2.05 -35.55 21.13
C ILE A 249 1.40 -36.84 20.61
N ASP A 250 0.48 -36.72 19.66
CA ASP A 250 -0.21 -37.86 19.05
C ASP A 250 0.73 -38.67 18.13
N GLU A 251 1.74 -38.04 17.53
CA GLU A 251 2.80 -38.71 16.75
C GLU A 251 3.75 -39.52 17.65
N ASP A 252 4.15 -38.95 18.79
CA ASP A 252 5.06 -39.57 19.77
C ASP A 252 4.37 -40.61 20.67
N ALA A 253 3.04 -40.72 20.62
CA ALA A 253 2.29 -41.67 21.42
C ALA A 253 2.62 -43.12 21.01
N PRO A 254 2.99 -44.01 21.96
CA PRO A 254 3.30 -45.40 21.63
C PRO A 254 2.09 -46.06 20.98
N ARG A 255 2.27 -46.53 19.74
CA ARG A 255 1.27 -47.40 19.08
C ARG A 255 1.28 -48.73 19.80
N ASP A 256 0.39 -48.89 20.78
CA ASP A 256 0.13 -50.18 21.39
C ASP A 256 -0.48 -51.13 20.34
N GLU A 257 0.36 -51.92 19.67
CA GLU A 257 -0.04 -53.03 18.79
C GLU A 257 -0.88 -54.09 19.53
N ARG A 258 -0.90 -54.04 20.88
CA ARG A 258 -1.66 -54.94 21.76
C ARG A 258 -3.02 -54.41 22.20
N SER A 259 -3.35 -53.14 21.93
CA SER A 259 -4.70 -52.62 22.11
C SER A 259 -5.51 -52.92 20.85
N GLY A 260 -5.89 -54.19 20.70
CA GLY A 260 -6.77 -54.62 19.63
C GLY A 260 -8.05 -53.78 19.59
N GLY A 261 -8.28 -53.11 18.46
CA GLY A 261 -9.60 -52.75 17.93
C GLY A 261 -10.43 -51.68 18.66
N ALA A 262 -10.26 -51.39 19.94
CA ALA A 262 -11.24 -50.56 20.67
C ALA A 262 -11.03 -49.04 20.55
N LYS A 263 -9.79 -48.55 20.43
CA LYS A 263 -9.52 -47.12 20.16
C LYS A 263 -9.38 -46.79 18.67
N ALA A 264 -9.16 -47.80 17.83
CA ALA A 264 -9.11 -47.66 16.38
C ALA A 264 -10.50 -47.76 15.70
N ALA A 265 -11.54 -48.21 16.42
CA ALA A 265 -12.91 -48.34 15.89
C ALA A 265 -13.75 -47.04 15.96
N SER A 266 -13.28 -46.00 16.64
CA SER A 266 -13.75 -44.64 16.39
C SER A 266 -12.77 -44.01 15.41
N GLY A 267 -13.14 -43.90 14.13
CA GLY A 267 -12.43 -43.08 13.13
C GLY A 267 -12.43 -41.57 13.46
N GLY A 268 -12.53 -41.21 14.74
CA GLY A 268 -12.50 -39.87 15.28
C GLY A 268 -11.08 -39.56 15.75
N VAL A 269 -10.51 -38.55 15.11
CA VAL A 269 -9.48 -37.66 15.66
C VAL A 269 -9.60 -37.56 17.19
N ALA A 270 -8.51 -37.76 17.94
CA ALA A 270 -8.52 -37.71 19.41
C ALA A 270 -9.35 -36.51 19.90
N GLU A 271 -10.24 -36.72 20.88
CA GLU A 271 -11.20 -35.72 21.36
C GLU A 271 -10.59 -34.30 21.60
N PRO A 272 -9.32 -34.17 22.06
CA PRO A 272 -8.64 -32.87 22.14
C PRO A 272 -8.39 -32.18 20.79
N ILE A 273 -7.99 -32.91 19.74
CA ILE A 273 -7.75 -32.34 18.41
C ILE A 273 -9.05 -31.89 17.76
N ALA A 274 -10.14 -32.66 17.91
CA ALA A 274 -11.45 -32.27 17.36
C ALA A 274 -11.93 -30.94 17.96
N GLN A 275 -11.74 -30.73 19.27
CA GLN A 275 -12.07 -29.47 19.94
C GLN A 275 -11.19 -28.30 19.46
N LEU A 276 -9.88 -28.51 19.35
CA LEU A 276 -8.95 -27.50 18.83
C LEU A 276 -9.30 -27.12 17.38
N PHE A 277 -9.67 -28.08 16.55
CA PHE A 277 -10.10 -27.83 15.18
C PHE A 277 -11.38 -26.99 15.10
N LEU A 278 -12.37 -27.24 15.97
CA LEU A 278 -13.59 -26.42 16.03
C LEU A 278 -13.32 -24.99 16.49
N LEU A 279 -12.43 -24.82 17.49
CA LEU A 279 -11.99 -23.49 17.94
C LEU A 279 -11.25 -22.74 16.83
N LEU A 280 -10.33 -23.42 16.14
CA LEU A 280 -9.59 -22.90 15.00
C LEU A 280 -10.54 -22.43 13.91
N ARG A 281 -11.50 -23.28 13.50
CA ARG A 281 -12.51 -22.94 12.50
C ARG A 281 -13.37 -21.74 12.91
N ARG A 282 -13.80 -21.68 14.17
CA ARG A 282 -14.61 -20.55 14.68
C ARG A 282 -13.83 -19.25 14.65
N ASN A 283 -12.56 -19.28 15.04
CA ASN A 283 -11.72 -18.09 15.12
C ASN A 283 -11.34 -17.59 13.72
N TYR A 284 -10.98 -18.49 12.79
CA TYR A 284 -10.77 -18.15 11.38
C TYR A 284 -12.03 -17.60 10.72
N ARG A 285 -13.21 -18.16 10.99
CA ARG A 285 -14.47 -17.59 10.48
C ARG A 285 -14.67 -16.15 10.95
N ALA A 286 -14.40 -15.86 12.23
CA ALA A 286 -14.48 -14.50 12.76
C ALA A 286 -13.43 -13.57 12.12
N LEU A 287 -12.19 -14.05 11.94
CA LEU A 287 -11.13 -13.32 11.24
C LEU A 287 -11.56 -12.94 9.82
N TYR A 288 -12.02 -13.91 9.03
CA TYR A 288 -12.45 -13.69 7.64
C TYR A 288 -13.66 -12.76 7.54
N CYS A 289 -14.64 -12.87 8.44
CA CYS A 289 -15.75 -11.92 8.48
C CYS A 289 -15.29 -10.50 8.82
N ASN A 290 -14.31 -10.33 9.70
CA ASN A 290 -13.78 -9.00 10.03
C ASN A 290 -12.95 -8.42 8.86
N LEU A 291 -12.13 -9.25 8.19
CA LEU A 291 -11.41 -8.86 6.97
C LEU A 291 -12.37 -8.40 5.88
N LEU A 292 -13.41 -9.19 5.60
CA LEU A 292 -14.47 -8.81 4.66
C LEU A 292 -15.10 -7.46 5.05
N LEU A 293 -15.40 -7.24 6.34
CA LEU A 293 -15.99 -5.98 6.79
C LEU A 293 -15.07 -4.78 6.57
N ILE A 294 -13.74 -4.94 6.74
CA ILE A 294 -12.76 -3.88 6.47
C ILE A 294 -12.66 -3.61 4.97
N GLU A 295 -12.51 -4.67 4.16
CA GLU A 295 -12.39 -4.55 2.70
C GLU A 295 -13.63 -3.88 2.10
N GLU A 296 -14.83 -4.36 2.46
CA GLU A 296 -16.09 -3.76 2.03
C GLU A 296 -16.23 -2.31 2.50
N TRP A 297 -15.83 -2.00 3.75
CA TRP A 297 -15.85 -0.62 4.23
C TRP A 297 -14.94 0.29 3.41
N LEU A 298 -13.72 -0.14 3.12
CA LEU A 298 -12.78 0.64 2.32
C LEU A 298 -13.34 0.90 0.92
N GLU A 299 -13.85 -0.12 0.23
CA GLU A 299 -14.43 0.02 -1.11
C GLU A 299 -15.69 0.89 -1.12
N VAL A 300 -16.63 0.66 -0.20
CA VAL A 300 -17.85 1.48 -0.08
C VAL A 300 -17.50 2.95 0.20
N SER A 301 -16.50 3.20 1.05
CA SER A 301 -16.07 4.57 1.36
C SER A 301 -15.47 5.28 0.14
N GLN A 302 -14.67 4.59 -0.68
CA GLN A 302 -14.13 5.12 -1.93
C GLN A 302 -15.26 5.41 -2.93
N GLN A 303 -16.20 4.48 -3.09
CA GLN A 303 -17.31 4.65 -4.03
C GLN A 303 -18.28 5.75 -3.60
N PHE A 304 -18.51 5.93 -2.30
CA PHE A 304 -19.32 7.03 -1.78
C PHE A 304 -18.71 8.39 -2.12
N VAL A 305 -17.38 8.52 -2.13
CA VAL A 305 -16.73 9.79 -2.41
C VAL A 305 -16.88 10.23 -3.87
N VAL A 306 -17.03 9.27 -4.80
CA VAL A 306 -17.24 9.56 -6.23
C VAL A 306 -18.43 10.49 -6.48
N ILE A 307 -19.52 10.38 -5.69
CA ILE A 307 -20.74 11.17 -5.91
C ILE A 307 -20.65 12.60 -5.37
N ILE A 308 -19.73 12.86 -4.43
CA ILE A 308 -19.71 14.12 -3.68
C ILE A 308 -19.43 15.33 -4.58
N PRO A 309 -18.43 15.30 -5.49
CA PRO A 309 -18.23 16.38 -6.45
C PRO A 309 -19.43 16.61 -7.36
N PHE A 310 -20.15 15.56 -7.74
CA PHE A 310 -21.35 15.67 -8.55
C PHE A 310 -22.50 16.32 -7.78
N ALA A 311 -22.72 15.92 -6.53
CA ALA A 311 -23.75 16.52 -5.68
C ALA A 311 -23.48 18.01 -5.43
N LEU A 312 -22.22 18.39 -5.17
CA LEU A 312 -21.83 19.77 -4.90
C LEU A 312 -21.81 20.63 -6.17
N GLY A 313 -21.18 20.13 -7.25
CA GLY A 313 -21.01 20.86 -8.49
C GLY A 313 -22.29 21.00 -9.31
N SER A 314 -23.21 20.02 -9.24
CA SER A 314 -24.50 20.10 -9.95
C SER A 314 -25.37 21.27 -9.50
N ILE A 315 -25.30 21.68 -8.23
CA ILE A 315 -26.04 22.84 -7.71
C ILE A 315 -25.73 24.10 -8.54
N GLN A 316 -24.46 24.29 -8.91
CA GLN A 316 -24.04 25.46 -9.69
C GLN A 316 -24.22 25.30 -11.19
N MET A 317 -24.24 24.07 -11.71
CA MET A 317 -24.63 23.85 -13.11
C MET A 317 -26.06 24.33 -13.41
N PHE A 318 -26.94 24.29 -12.41
CA PHE A 318 -28.32 24.78 -12.50
C PHE A 318 -28.50 26.17 -11.86
N ALA A 319 -27.42 26.92 -11.65
CA ALA A 319 -27.50 28.30 -11.15
C ALA A 319 -28.37 29.16 -12.08
N ALA A 320 -29.14 30.08 -11.48
CA ALA A 320 -30.06 30.93 -12.22
C ALA A 320 -29.29 31.88 -13.16
N GLU A 321 -28.19 32.44 -12.66
CA GLU A 321 -27.34 33.39 -13.39
C GLU A 321 -26.40 32.65 -14.35
N ALA A 322 -26.37 33.07 -15.61
CA ALA A 322 -25.58 32.40 -16.64
C ALA A 322 -24.06 32.53 -16.42
N GLU A 323 -23.63 33.57 -15.71
CA GLU A 323 -22.22 33.83 -15.39
C GLU A 323 -21.68 32.88 -14.31
N GLU A 324 -22.55 32.32 -13.48
CA GLU A 324 -22.21 31.37 -12.41
C GLU A 324 -22.31 29.90 -12.86
N ARG A 325 -22.80 29.64 -14.08
CA ARG A 325 -23.02 28.26 -14.54
C ARG A 325 -21.71 27.60 -14.91
N ALA A 326 -21.27 26.68 -14.06
CA ALA A 326 -20.19 25.77 -14.36
C ALA A 326 -20.51 24.89 -15.59
N SER A 327 -19.50 24.66 -16.43
CA SER A 327 -19.66 23.78 -17.60
C SER A 327 -19.64 22.30 -17.21
N LEU A 328 -20.17 21.42 -18.07
CA LEU A 328 -20.08 19.97 -17.83
C LEU A 328 -18.63 19.50 -17.73
N GLY A 329 -17.74 20.10 -18.51
CA GLY A 329 -16.30 19.86 -18.44
C GLY A 329 -15.69 20.26 -17.10
N ASP A 330 -16.13 21.36 -16.49
CA ASP A 330 -15.67 21.77 -15.16
C ASP A 330 -16.10 20.78 -14.09
N LEU A 331 -17.33 20.27 -14.17
CA LEU A 331 -17.83 19.24 -13.26
C LEU A 331 -17.01 17.95 -13.35
N MET A 332 -16.66 17.50 -14.56
CA MET A 332 -15.88 16.27 -14.76
C MET A 332 -14.44 16.45 -14.29
N GLN A 333 -13.84 17.62 -14.51
CA GLN A 333 -12.53 17.96 -13.96
C GLN A 333 -12.56 18.03 -12.43
N LEU A 334 -13.52 18.74 -11.84
CA LEU A 334 -13.71 18.82 -10.40
C LEU A 334 -13.81 17.43 -9.77
N SER A 335 -14.62 16.55 -10.36
CA SER A 335 -14.80 15.18 -9.87
C SER A 335 -13.49 14.41 -9.85
N SER A 336 -12.74 14.42 -10.96
CA SER A 336 -11.47 13.72 -11.06
C SER A 336 -10.38 14.31 -10.14
N VAL A 337 -10.30 15.64 -10.04
CA VAL A 337 -9.34 16.31 -9.15
C VAL A 337 -9.66 16.04 -7.67
N PHE A 338 -10.93 16.10 -7.29
CA PHE A 338 -11.37 15.81 -5.92
C PHE A 338 -11.04 14.37 -5.54
N GLN A 339 -11.37 13.40 -6.40
CA GLN A 339 -11.04 11.99 -6.17
C GLN A 339 -9.53 11.78 -6.06
N SER A 340 -8.73 12.37 -6.95
CA SER A 340 -7.27 12.28 -6.90
C SER A 340 -6.69 12.78 -5.58
N VAL A 341 -7.21 13.90 -5.05
CA VAL A 341 -6.79 14.42 -3.73
C VAL A 341 -7.28 13.51 -2.60
N PHE A 342 -8.53 13.05 -2.65
CA PHE A 342 -9.11 12.18 -1.63
C PHE A 342 -8.40 10.82 -1.53
N GLU A 343 -8.01 10.23 -2.64
CA GLU A 343 -7.21 9.00 -2.67
C GLU A 343 -5.91 9.16 -1.89
N VAL A 344 -5.21 10.29 -2.08
CA VAL A 344 -3.96 10.58 -1.34
C VAL A 344 -4.22 10.76 0.14
N LEU A 345 -5.27 11.49 0.50
CA LEU A 345 -5.70 11.65 1.90
C LEU A 345 -6.14 10.32 2.51
N SER A 346 -6.54 9.34 1.71
CA SER A 346 -6.95 8.02 2.17
C SER A 346 -5.80 7.01 2.29
N LEU A 347 -4.61 7.32 1.76
CA LEU A 347 -3.45 6.42 1.73
C LEU A 347 -3.08 5.80 3.09
N PRO A 348 -3.08 6.54 4.22
CA PRO A 348 -2.74 5.95 5.51
C PRO A 348 -3.71 4.84 5.95
N ALA A 349 -5.00 5.00 5.67
CA ALA A 349 -6.00 3.98 6.00
C ALA A 349 -5.92 2.78 5.07
N SER A 350 -5.78 3.00 3.76
CA SER A 350 -5.74 1.91 2.77
C SER A 350 -4.41 1.14 2.78
N SER A 351 -3.32 1.74 3.28
CA SER A 351 -2.00 1.10 3.34
C SER A 351 -1.62 0.62 4.74
N TRP A 352 -2.56 0.60 5.69
CA TRP A 352 -2.28 0.26 7.08
C TRP A 352 -1.67 -1.15 7.25
N ALA A 353 -2.22 -2.14 6.55
CA ALA A 353 -1.72 -3.52 6.60
C ALA A 353 -0.27 -3.61 6.09
N ASP A 354 0.01 -3.02 4.92
CA ASP A 354 1.35 -2.96 4.34
C ASP A 354 2.37 -2.29 5.28
N VAL A 355 1.96 -1.19 5.94
CA VAL A 355 2.81 -0.48 6.91
C VAL A 355 3.11 -1.36 8.12
N GLN A 356 2.13 -2.10 8.63
CA GLN A 356 2.34 -2.99 9.78
C GLN A 356 3.23 -4.18 9.42
N GLU A 357 3.02 -4.81 8.27
CA GLU A 357 3.87 -5.88 7.78
C GLU A 357 5.31 -5.39 7.62
N PHE A 358 5.51 -4.28 6.91
CA PHE A 358 6.83 -3.71 6.69
C PHE A 358 7.51 -3.34 8.01
N ARG A 359 6.79 -2.71 8.95
CA ARG A 359 7.31 -2.38 10.28
C ARG A 359 7.79 -3.63 11.02
N SER A 360 7.04 -4.72 10.93
CA SER A 360 7.43 -5.99 11.57
C SER A 360 8.74 -6.53 11.00
N VAL A 361 8.92 -6.47 9.68
CA VAL A 361 10.14 -6.93 8.99
C VAL A 361 11.33 -6.04 9.35
N VAL A 362 11.17 -4.72 9.29
CA VAL A 362 12.21 -3.75 9.67
C VAL A 362 12.69 -4.01 11.09
N ARG A 363 11.76 -4.23 12.02
CA ARG A 363 12.10 -4.53 13.41
C ARG A 363 12.95 -5.81 13.52
N ARG A 364 12.53 -6.90 12.87
CA ARG A 364 13.24 -8.19 12.93
C ARG A 364 14.63 -8.10 12.31
N LEU A 365 14.79 -7.36 11.22
CA LEU A 365 16.10 -7.12 10.62
C LEU A 365 16.98 -6.21 11.49
N CYS A 366 16.44 -5.18 12.13
CA CYS A 366 17.20 -4.34 13.06
C CYS A 366 17.69 -5.14 14.27
N GLU A 367 16.82 -5.98 14.84
CA GLU A 367 17.19 -6.89 15.95
C GLU A 367 18.28 -7.88 15.51
N PHE A 368 18.21 -8.39 14.28
CA PHE A 368 19.24 -9.25 13.69
C PHE A 368 20.59 -8.54 13.51
N GLU A 369 20.60 -7.31 12.97
CA GLU A 369 21.81 -6.50 12.82
C GLU A 369 22.46 -6.16 14.17
N LEU A 370 21.66 -5.82 15.19
CA LEU A 370 22.15 -5.53 16.54
C LEU A 370 22.79 -6.75 17.22
N ALA A 371 22.34 -7.95 16.87
CA ALA A 371 22.89 -9.19 17.40
C ALA A 371 24.19 -9.62 16.69
N MET A 372 24.52 -9.02 15.54
CA MET A 372 25.77 -9.27 14.82
C MET A 372 26.89 -8.33 15.33
N PRO A 373 28.15 -8.80 15.47
CA PRO A 373 29.26 -7.97 15.93
C PRO A 373 29.54 -6.76 15.01
N PRO A 374 29.90 -5.59 15.57
CA PRO A 374 30.24 -4.41 14.78
C PRO A 374 31.52 -4.65 13.97
N GLY A 375 31.43 -4.50 12.64
CA GLY A 375 32.60 -4.54 11.73
C GLY A 375 32.55 -5.59 10.61
N SER A 376 31.53 -6.47 10.58
CA SER A 376 31.41 -7.53 9.56
C SER A 376 30.89 -7.06 8.19
N GLY A 377 30.33 -5.84 8.10
CA GLY A 377 29.86 -5.23 6.85
C GLY A 377 30.95 -4.58 5.98
N THR A 378 32.20 -4.54 6.44
CA THR A 378 33.28 -3.90 5.69
C THR A 378 34.34 -4.91 5.24
N ASN A 379 34.15 -5.37 4.00
CA ASN A 379 35.23 -5.51 3.02
C ASN A 379 36.37 -6.49 3.40
N SER A 380 36.12 -7.81 3.45
CA SER A 380 37.23 -8.81 3.51
C SER A 380 36.91 -10.25 3.03
N GLY A 381 35.70 -10.59 2.55
CA GLY A 381 35.34 -12.00 2.26
C GLY A 381 35.14 -12.41 0.80
N VAL A 382 34.78 -11.48 -0.09
CA VAL A 382 34.25 -11.84 -1.43
C VAL A 382 35.34 -12.04 -2.50
N GLY A 383 36.60 -11.76 -2.17
CA GLY A 383 37.73 -11.98 -3.10
C GLY A 383 37.92 -13.45 -3.52
N ALA A 384 37.45 -14.41 -2.73
CA ALA A 384 37.68 -15.83 -2.98
C ALA A 384 36.62 -16.49 -3.89
N VAL A 385 35.40 -15.95 -3.98
CA VAL A 385 34.32 -16.52 -4.83
C VAL A 385 34.41 -16.00 -6.28
N ARG A 386 35.11 -14.88 -6.48
CA ARG A 386 35.23 -14.19 -7.76
C ARG A 386 36.08 -14.91 -8.82
N GLY A 387 36.87 -15.91 -8.44
CA GLY A 387 37.66 -16.68 -9.40
C GLY A 387 36.84 -17.63 -10.29
N GLN A 388 35.55 -17.84 -9.99
CA GLN A 388 34.71 -18.84 -10.66
C GLN A 388 33.42 -18.30 -11.29
N SER A 389 32.92 -17.14 -10.89
CA SER A 389 31.64 -16.59 -11.39
C SER A 389 31.77 -15.65 -12.60
N ASP A 390 32.89 -14.95 -12.74
CA ASP A 390 33.05 -13.95 -13.80
C ASP A 390 33.07 -14.58 -15.22
N ASP A 391 33.38 -15.87 -15.34
CA ASP A 391 33.32 -16.62 -16.62
C ASP A 391 31.89 -17.04 -17.03
N ALA A 392 30.92 -16.99 -16.12
CA ALA A 392 29.55 -17.46 -16.37
C ALA A 392 28.57 -16.32 -16.75
N ASP A 393 28.74 -15.13 -16.16
CA ASP A 393 27.82 -14.00 -16.36
C ASP A 393 28.03 -13.28 -17.70
N GLU A 394 29.19 -13.42 -18.37
CA GLU A 394 29.42 -12.87 -19.72
C GLU A 394 28.69 -13.62 -20.85
N ARG A 395 27.96 -14.70 -20.54
CA ARG A 395 27.24 -15.52 -21.54
C ARG A 395 25.71 -15.40 -21.50
N LEU A 396 25.16 -14.54 -20.63
CA LEU A 396 23.70 -14.39 -20.44
C LEU A 396 23.16 -12.95 -20.52
N LEU A 397 23.92 -12.06 -21.15
CA LEU A 397 23.42 -10.80 -21.73
C LEU A 397 23.55 -10.87 -23.24
#